data_AF-A0A960VWB3-F1
#
_entry.id   AF-A0A960VWB3-F1
#
_cell.length_a   1.000
_cell.length_b   1.000
_cell.length_c   1.000
_cell.angle_alpha   90.00
_cell.angle_beta   90.00
_cell.angle_gamma   90.00
#
_symmetry.space_group_name_H-M   'P 1'
#
loop_
_entity.id
_entity.type
_entity.pdbx_description
1 polymer ?
#
loop_
_entity_poly.entity_id
_entity_poly.type
_entity_poly.pdbx_seq_one_letter_code
_entity_poly.pdbx_strand_id
1 'polypeptide(L)'
;MTDDREEMILPEDVEEGEDQDAASVQPTALLETLGSQIDDAALLPATSQAHYLFAFDDLLDQATIARYVKGMRMEKIVCVPRHRLVFPYFYPPRETSLPSLIRTNNDNDEVWGVLYNLRGKDLKPLERHLKVPNRYHRRSVRIHDRGGNRLVASTYVLTITDEEHRPPSNAYRDFLVETARERGLPEHWLARLMEIDCED
;
A
#
# COMPACT_ATOMS: atom_id res chain seq x y z
N MET A 1 37.09 38.02 -78.08
CA MET A 1 35.70 38.47 -78.17
C MET A 1 35.19 38.43 -76.74
N THR A 2 35.02 39.59 -76.10
CA THR A 2 34.49 39.83 -74.74
C THR A 2 35.07 38.91 -73.64
N ASP A 3 36.01 39.35 -72.79
CA ASP A 3 35.86 40.47 -71.84
C ASP A 3 34.64 40.27 -70.92
N ASP A 4 34.88 39.94 -69.65
CA ASP A 4 34.50 40.83 -68.54
C ASP A 4 35.02 40.29 -67.19
N ARG A 5 35.33 41.23 -66.29
CA ARG A 5 35.56 41.02 -64.86
C ARG A 5 34.35 41.58 -64.11
N GLU A 6 33.91 40.93 -63.04
CA GLU A 6 33.27 41.56 -61.87
C GLU A 6 33.16 40.49 -60.77
N GLU A 7 33.86 40.62 -59.64
CA GLU A 7 33.56 41.42 -58.43
C GLU A 7 32.77 40.64 -57.35
N MET A 8 33.55 40.07 -56.42
CA MET A 8 33.45 40.26 -54.97
C MET A 8 32.09 40.73 -54.39
N ILE A 9 31.36 39.82 -53.73
CA ILE A 9 30.43 40.18 -52.64
C ILE A 9 30.58 39.16 -51.48
N LEU A 10 31.10 39.66 -50.35
CA LEU A 10 30.68 39.30 -48.98
C LEU A 10 29.78 40.48 -48.54
N PRO A 11 28.72 40.31 -47.73
CA PRO A 11 28.77 39.76 -46.36
C PRO A 11 27.60 38.75 -46.11
N GLU A 12 27.06 38.45 -44.92
CA GLU A 12 27.23 38.96 -43.53
C GLU A 12 26.89 37.86 -42.49
N ASP A 13 26.96 38.19 -41.20
CA ASP A 13 26.67 37.31 -40.05
C ASP A 13 25.20 36.85 -39.93
N VAL A 14 24.96 35.60 -39.50
CA VAL A 14 23.77 35.22 -38.72
C VAL A 14 24.13 34.19 -37.63
N GLU A 15 24.34 34.73 -36.43
CA GLU A 15 23.99 34.24 -35.09
C GLU A 15 24.36 32.80 -34.64
N GLU A 16 25.15 32.77 -33.57
CA GLU A 16 25.24 31.66 -32.63
C GLU A 16 23.88 31.43 -31.93
N GLY A 17 23.39 30.20 -31.98
CA GLY A 17 22.26 29.75 -31.17
C GLY A 17 22.74 28.87 -30.03
N GLU A 18 23.15 29.47 -28.91
CA GLU A 18 23.20 28.74 -27.63
C GLU A 18 21.76 28.60 -27.07
N ASP A 19 21.35 27.36 -26.81
CA ASP A 19 20.39 26.98 -25.76
C ASP A 19 20.66 25.49 -25.49
N GLN A 20 21.27 25.07 -24.37
CA GLN A 20 20.97 25.42 -22.98
C GLN A 20 19.49 25.25 -22.59
N ASP A 21 18.94 24.06 -22.83
CA ASP A 21 18.43 23.32 -21.67
C ASP A 21 18.36 21.80 -21.90
N ALA A 22 19.33 21.08 -21.34
CA ALA A 22 19.16 19.67 -21.02
C ALA A 22 18.26 19.59 -19.77
N ALA A 23 16.99 19.95 -19.96
CA ALA A 23 16.03 20.15 -18.89
C ALA A 23 16.04 18.96 -17.93
N SER A 24 16.50 19.22 -16.70
CA SER A 24 16.50 18.21 -15.65
C SER A 24 15.07 17.74 -15.43
N VAL A 25 14.75 16.52 -15.89
CA VAL A 25 13.45 15.91 -15.65
C VAL A 25 13.37 15.61 -14.16
N GLN A 26 12.80 16.57 -13.42
CA GLN A 26 12.51 16.45 -12.00
C GLN A 26 11.78 15.12 -11.76
N PRO A 27 12.23 14.26 -10.82
CA PRO A 27 11.64 12.94 -10.60
C PRO A 27 10.12 12.96 -10.35
N THR A 28 9.61 14.12 -9.90
CA THR A 28 8.19 14.43 -9.67
C THR A 28 7.34 14.33 -10.94
N ALA A 29 7.80 14.87 -12.09
CA ALA A 29 6.97 14.97 -13.29
C ALA A 29 6.63 13.60 -13.92
N LEU A 30 7.54 12.63 -13.79
CA LEU A 30 7.29 11.25 -14.25
C LEU A 30 6.28 10.53 -13.33
N LEU A 31 6.28 10.85 -12.02
CA LEU A 31 5.29 10.33 -11.06
C LEU A 31 3.90 10.95 -11.26
N GLU A 32 3.83 12.23 -11.63
CA GLU A 32 2.57 12.93 -11.92
C GLU A 32 1.91 12.42 -13.21
N THR A 33 2.70 12.23 -14.27
CA THR A 33 2.19 11.71 -15.56
C THR A 33 1.71 10.26 -15.45
N LEU A 34 2.41 9.42 -14.67
CA LEU A 34 1.94 8.07 -14.31
C LEU A 34 0.77 8.08 -13.29
N GLY A 35 0.50 9.21 -12.65
CA GLY A 35 -0.55 9.37 -11.64
C GLY A 35 -1.97 9.49 -12.20
N SER A 36 -2.14 9.71 -13.51
CA SER A 36 -3.43 10.06 -14.13
C SER A 36 -4.06 8.97 -15.02
N GLN A 37 -3.40 7.83 -15.26
CA GLN A 37 -3.93 6.77 -16.16
C GLN A 37 -3.73 5.33 -15.65
N ILE A 38 -3.62 5.12 -14.33
CA ILE A 38 -3.67 3.76 -13.74
C ILE A 38 -4.96 3.57 -12.94
N ASP A 39 -6.06 3.52 -13.68
CA ASP A 39 -7.41 3.28 -13.14
C ASP A 39 -7.52 1.95 -12.38
N ASP A 40 -8.05 2.06 -11.17
CA ASP A 40 -9.04 1.19 -10.53
C ASP A 40 -8.92 -0.34 -10.43
N ALA A 41 -7.84 -0.98 -10.87
CA ALA A 41 -7.45 -2.30 -10.35
C ALA A 41 -6.93 -2.14 -8.90
N ALA A 42 -7.74 -2.51 -7.89
CA ALA A 42 -7.77 -3.85 -7.29
C ALA A 42 -6.60 -4.10 -6.31
N LEU A 43 -6.74 -5.15 -5.49
CA LEU A 43 -5.60 -5.75 -4.77
C LEU A 43 -4.60 -6.24 -5.81
N LEU A 44 -3.58 -5.42 -6.09
CA LEU A 44 -2.65 -5.66 -7.18
C LEU A 44 -1.88 -6.97 -6.95
N PRO A 45 -1.52 -7.71 -8.02
CA PRO A 45 -0.57 -8.80 -7.88
C PRO A 45 0.75 -8.27 -7.31
N ALA A 46 1.55 -9.14 -6.68
CA ALA A 46 2.78 -8.75 -6.00
C ALA A 46 3.95 -8.45 -6.97
N THR A 47 3.67 -7.71 -8.05
CA THR A 47 4.56 -7.45 -9.19
C THR A 47 5.41 -6.18 -9.06
N SER A 48 5.58 -5.68 -7.83
CA SER A 48 6.62 -4.71 -7.47
C SER A 48 7.22 -5.09 -6.13
N GLN A 49 8.52 -4.86 -5.96
CA GLN A 49 9.26 -5.13 -4.73
C GLN A 49 8.88 -4.10 -3.65
N ALA A 50 7.63 -4.18 -3.17
CA ALA A 50 7.12 -3.28 -2.14
C ALA A 50 8.05 -3.34 -0.92
N HIS A 51 8.65 -2.20 -0.58
CA HIS A 51 9.55 -2.07 0.57
C HIS A 51 8.80 -2.02 1.90
N TYR A 52 7.48 -2.17 1.86
CA TYR A 52 6.58 -2.04 3.00
C TYR A 52 5.58 -3.19 3.08
N LEU A 53 5.28 -3.61 4.30
CA LEU A 53 4.13 -4.43 4.67
C LEU A 53 3.13 -3.55 5.41
N PHE A 54 1.91 -3.46 4.89
CA PHE A 54 0.76 -2.88 5.56
C PHE A 54 0.06 -3.95 6.41
N ALA A 55 -0.08 -3.66 7.70
CA ALA A 55 -0.74 -4.50 8.71
C ALA A 55 -1.94 -3.76 9.30
N PHE A 56 -3.06 -4.46 9.44
CA PHE A 56 -4.36 -3.94 9.91
C PHE A 56 -5.11 -4.92 10.84
N ASP A 57 -4.50 -6.07 11.10
CA ASP A 57 -4.99 -7.25 11.82
C ASP A 57 -4.06 -7.57 13.00
N ASP A 58 -3.92 -8.85 13.39
CA ASP A 58 -2.89 -9.35 14.33
C ASP A 58 -1.48 -8.78 14.08
N LEU A 59 -1.13 -8.48 12.83
CA LEU A 59 0.19 -7.96 12.48
C LEU A 59 0.38 -6.50 12.91
N LEU A 60 -0.66 -5.81 13.40
CA LEU A 60 -0.54 -4.56 14.16
C LEU A 60 0.27 -4.77 15.45
N ASP A 61 0.26 -5.97 16.03
CA ASP A 61 1.04 -6.28 17.22
C ASP A 61 2.51 -6.57 16.84
N GLN A 62 3.40 -5.72 17.36
CA GLN A 62 4.84 -5.84 17.21
C GLN A 62 5.39 -7.15 17.80
N ALA A 63 4.80 -7.69 18.86
CA ALA A 63 5.18 -8.99 19.41
C ALA A 63 4.76 -10.13 18.46
N THR A 64 3.56 -10.07 17.90
CA THR A 64 3.04 -11.05 16.94
C THR A 64 3.88 -11.10 15.67
N ILE A 65 4.21 -9.97 15.04
CA ILE A 65 5.06 -9.98 13.85
C ILE A 65 6.52 -10.40 14.16
N ALA A 66 7.03 -10.07 15.36
CA ALA A 66 8.37 -10.45 15.80
C ALA A 66 8.55 -11.96 16.03
N ARG A 67 7.46 -12.73 16.24
CA ARG A 67 7.51 -14.21 16.28
C ARG A 67 7.99 -14.81 14.96
N TYR A 68 7.83 -14.09 13.84
CA TYR A 68 8.13 -14.60 12.50
C TYR A 68 9.24 -13.81 11.78
N VAL A 69 9.33 -12.48 11.98
CA VAL A 69 10.27 -11.63 11.23
C VAL A 69 11.14 -10.80 12.18
N LYS A 70 12.44 -11.10 12.21
CA LYS A 70 13.38 -10.49 13.18
C LYS A 70 13.66 -9.01 12.89
N GLY A 71 13.63 -8.21 13.96
CA GLY A 71 13.95 -6.78 13.92
C GLY A 71 13.05 -5.98 12.97
N MET A 72 11.82 -6.44 12.75
CA MET A 72 10.81 -5.71 11.99
C MET A 72 10.39 -4.48 12.78
N ARG A 73 10.36 -3.31 12.14
CA ARG A 73 10.06 -2.03 12.80
C ARG A 73 8.91 -1.34 12.08
N MET A 74 7.96 -0.86 12.88
CA MET A 74 6.94 0.09 12.42
C MET A 74 7.61 1.40 11.98
N GLU A 75 7.18 1.96 10.85
CA GLU A 75 7.63 3.28 10.37
C GLU A 75 6.53 4.34 10.46
N LYS A 76 5.30 4.01 10.02
CA LYS A 76 4.22 4.99 9.83
C LYS A 76 2.85 4.40 10.15
N ILE A 77 1.93 5.27 10.54
CA ILE A 77 0.48 5.03 10.54
C ILE A 77 -0.06 5.51 9.19
N VAL A 78 -0.88 4.68 8.54
CA VAL A 78 -1.40 4.91 7.18
C VAL A 78 -2.83 4.38 7.06
N CYS A 79 -3.55 4.79 6.02
CA CYS A 79 -4.83 4.18 5.64
C CYS A 79 -4.81 3.62 4.21
N VAL A 80 -5.65 2.63 3.95
CA VAL A 80 -6.01 2.15 2.62
C VAL A 80 -7.39 2.74 2.25
N PRO A 81 -7.49 3.67 1.30
CA PRO A 81 -8.78 4.24 0.89
C PRO A 81 -9.59 3.24 0.05
N ARG A 82 -10.91 3.38 0.02
CA ARG A 82 -11.87 2.54 -0.73
C ARG A 82 -11.77 1.05 -0.40
N HIS A 83 -11.57 0.72 0.89
CA HIS A 83 -11.53 -0.66 1.36
C HIS A 83 -12.24 -0.80 2.71
N ARG A 84 -12.75 -2.01 3.00
CA ARG A 84 -13.31 -2.40 4.31
C ARG A 84 -12.55 -3.56 4.92
N LEU A 85 -12.47 -3.53 6.24
CA LEU A 85 -12.18 -4.69 7.08
C LEU A 85 -13.41 -5.59 7.09
N VAL A 86 -13.20 -6.89 6.87
CA VAL A 86 -14.25 -7.93 6.87
C VAL A 86 -13.74 -9.20 7.52
N PHE A 87 -14.64 -10.09 7.94
CA PHE A 87 -14.32 -11.33 8.65
C PHE A 87 -14.89 -12.55 7.90
N PRO A 88 -14.39 -12.89 6.70
CA PRO A 88 -15.12 -13.76 5.78
C PRO A 88 -14.97 -15.26 6.06
N TYR A 89 -14.15 -15.67 7.03
CA TYR A 89 -13.81 -17.08 7.29
C TYR A 89 -13.64 -17.33 8.79
N PHE A 90 -14.47 -18.21 9.35
CA PHE A 90 -14.37 -18.68 10.73
C PHE A 90 -13.20 -19.66 10.86
N TYR A 91 -12.34 -19.45 11.87
CA TYR A 91 -11.19 -20.31 12.10
C TYR A 91 -11.31 -21.08 13.41
N PRO A 92 -11.84 -22.32 13.39
CA PRO A 92 -12.09 -23.11 14.60
C PRO A 92 -10.90 -23.21 15.57
N PRO A 93 -9.63 -23.33 15.15
CA PRO A 93 -8.49 -23.38 16.07
C PRO A 93 -8.20 -22.09 16.86
N ARG A 94 -8.97 -21.01 16.65
CA ARG A 94 -8.96 -19.78 17.46
C ARG A 94 -10.36 -19.32 17.87
N GLU A 95 -11.41 -20.07 17.53
CA GLU A 95 -12.80 -19.75 17.87
C GLU A 95 -13.20 -18.30 17.50
N THR A 96 -12.73 -17.84 16.33
CA THR A 96 -13.01 -16.49 15.81
C THR A 96 -12.88 -16.46 14.29
N SER A 97 -13.62 -15.57 13.64
CA SER A 97 -13.41 -15.26 12.22
C SER A 97 -12.16 -14.41 12.00
N LEU A 98 -11.43 -14.74 10.93
CA LEU A 98 -10.17 -14.09 10.58
C LEU A 98 -10.41 -12.82 9.74
N PRO A 99 -9.65 -11.75 9.98
CA PRO A 99 -9.81 -10.50 9.24
C PRO A 99 -9.29 -10.58 7.80
N SER A 100 -9.86 -9.71 6.96
CA SER A 100 -9.43 -9.45 5.61
C SER A 100 -9.79 -8.08 5.10
N LEU A 101 -9.25 -7.75 3.94
CA LEU A 101 -9.45 -6.48 3.25
C LEU A 101 -10.19 -6.72 1.93
N ILE A 102 -11.34 -6.06 1.74
CA ILE A 102 -12.03 -6.00 0.44
C ILE A 102 -12.03 -4.57 -0.09
N ARG A 103 -11.92 -4.41 -1.41
CA ARG A 103 -12.09 -3.11 -2.09
C ARG A 103 -13.58 -2.79 -2.22
N THR A 104 -13.93 -1.52 -2.13
CA THR A 104 -15.31 -1.04 -2.28
C THR A 104 -15.39 0.15 -3.24
N ASN A 105 -16.62 0.54 -3.56
CA ASN A 105 -16.92 1.68 -4.44
C ASN A 105 -17.24 2.97 -3.66
N ASN A 106 -17.14 2.96 -2.33
CA ASN A 106 -17.39 4.13 -1.48
C ASN A 106 -16.07 4.82 -1.12
N ASP A 107 -15.92 6.08 -1.48
CA ASP A 107 -14.73 6.89 -1.18
C ASP A 107 -14.54 7.17 0.33
N ASN A 108 -15.59 7.02 1.13
CA ASN A 108 -15.53 7.18 2.59
C ASN A 108 -15.11 5.89 3.34
N ASP A 109 -15.02 4.76 2.63
CA ASP A 109 -14.49 3.53 3.21
C ASP A 109 -12.96 3.62 3.26
N GLU A 110 -12.38 3.28 4.40
CA GLU A 110 -10.93 3.18 4.55
C GLU A 110 -10.59 2.19 5.67
N VAL A 111 -9.40 1.60 5.60
CA VAL A 111 -8.85 0.76 6.68
C VAL A 111 -7.53 1.34 7.15
N TRP A 112 -7.44 1.66 8.44
CA TRP A 112 -6.21 2.15 9.06
C TRP A 112 -5.32 1.00 9.51
N GLY A 113 -4.02 1.26 9.52
CA GLY A 113 -3.03 0.30 9.93
C GLY A 113 -1.64 0.92 10.01
N VAL A 114 -0.64 0.05 10.06
CA VAL A 114 0.77 0.45 10.18
C VAL A 114 1.61 -0.09 9.05
N LEU A 115 2.70 0.62 8.72
CA LEU A 115 3.73 0.14 7.82
C LEU A 115 4.91 -0.46 8.58
N TYR A 116 5.35 -1.64 8.15
CA TYR A 116 6.64 -2.23 8.52
C TYR A 116 7.61 -2.22 7.33
N ASN A 117 8.87 -1.87 7.60
CA ASN A 117 9.94 -1.90 6.58
C ASN A 117 10.35 -3.35 6.23
N LEU A 118 10.36 -3.68 4.93
CA LEU A 118 10.72 -4.98 4.36
C LEU A 118 12.15 -5.07 3.82
N ARG A 119 12.92 -3.98 3.78
CA ARG A 119 14.31 -3.98 3.30
C ARG A 119 15.15 -4.93 4.15
N GLY A 120 15.71 -5.96 3.50
CA GLY A 120 16.51 -7.00 4.15
C GLY A 120 15.71 -7.94 5.07
N LYS A 121 14.38 -8.05 4.92
CA LYS A 121 13.54 -8.96 5.72
C LYS A 121 13.21 -10.24 4.97
N ASP A 122 13.41 -11.38 5.62
CA ASP A 122 12.86 -12.65 5.16
C ASP A 122 11.43 -12.81 5.67
N LEU A 123 10.48 -12.90 4.73
CA LEU A 123 9.06 -13.10 5.02
C LEU A 123 8.64 -14.58 4.99
N LYS A 124 9.51 -15.51 4.55
CA LYS A 124 9.17 -16.94 4.45
C LYS A 124 8.64 -17.56 5.76
N PRO A 125 9.12 -17.21 6.97
CA PRO A 125 8.55 -17.73 8.21
C PRO A 125 7.11 -17.26 8.44
N LEU A 126 6.80 -16.00 8.12
CA LEU A 126 5.47 -15.41 8.22
C LEU A 126 4.53 -15.98 7.15
N GLU A 127 4.97 -16.03 5.90
CA GLU A 127 4.21 -16.60 4.79
C GLU A 127 3.88 -18.09 5.03
N ARG A 128 4.79 -18.86 5.66
CA ARG A 128 4.54 -20.25 6.10
C ARG A 128 3.52 -20.33 7.24
N HIS A 129 3.52 -19.38 8.18
CA HIS A 129 2.51 -19.31 9.26
C HIS A 129 1.12 -19.00 8.70
N LEU A 130 1.03 -17.95 7.88
CA LEU A 130 -0.18 -17.51 7.17
C LEU A 130 -0.66 -18.47 6.07
N LYS A 131 0.08 -19.57 5.82
CA LYS A 131 -0.22 -20.57 4.78
C LYS A 131 -0.39 -19.95 3.39
N VAL A 132 0.48 -19.00 3.02
CA VAL A 132 0.51 -18.40 1.68
C VAL A 132 1.00 -19.45 0.67
N PRO A 133 0.37 -19.61 -0.51
CA PRO A 133 -0.77 -18.84 -1.05
C PRO A 133 -2.16 -19.45 -0.77
N ASN A 134 -2.27 -20.49 0.06
CA ASN A 134 -3.46 -21.35 0.19
C ASN A 134 -4.57 -20.81 1.11
N ARG A 135 -4.21 -20.09 2.18
CA ARG A 135 -5.18 -19.41 3.09
C ARG A 135 -5.18 -17.91 2.92
N TYR A 136 -3.99 -17.35 2.75
CA TYR A 136 -3.77 -15.93 2.49
C TYR A 136 -3.02 -15.76 1.16
N HIS A 137 -3.42 -14.76 0.39
CA HIS A 137 -2.68 -14.25 -0.73
C HIS A 137 -1.94 -12.98 -0.33
N ARG A 138 -0.66 -12.91 -0.67
CA ARG A 138 0.05 -11.64 -0.70
C ARG A 138 -0.46 -10.80 -1.87
N ARG A 139 -0.75 -9.54 -1.59
CA ARG A 139 -1.28 -8.54 -2.54
C ARG A 139 -0.60 -7.20 -2.31
N SER A 140 -0.65 -6.33 -3.32
CA SER A 140 -0.20 -4.94 -3.20
C SER A 140 -1.40 -4.01 -3.05
N VAL A 141 -1.31 -3.07 -2.10
CA VAL A 141 -2.32 -2.04 -1.81
C VAL A 141 -1.72 -0.65 -1.96
N ARG A 142 -2.51 0.28 -2.49
CA ARG A 142 -2.20 1.72 -2.47
C ARG A 142 -2.62 2.29 -1.12
N ILE A 143 -1.74 3.04 -0.48
CA ILE A 143 -1.96 3.57 0.88
C ILE A 143 -1.66 5.06 0.93
N HIS A 144 -2.31 5.76 1.84
CA HIS A 144 -2.08 7.18 2.14
C HIS A 144 -1.48 7.33 3.54
N ASP A 145 -0.43 8.13 3.70
CA ASP A 145 0.03 8.58 5.02
C ASP A 145 -0.65 9.89 5.47
N ARG A 146 -0.48 10.26 6.74
CA ARG A 146 -1.07 11.49 7.31
C ARG A 146 -0.61 12.80 6.64
N GLY A 147 0.47 12.76 5.84
CA GLY A 147 0.94 13.90 5.03
C GLY A 147 0.37 13.92 3.61
N GLY A 148 -0.56 13.02 3.27
CA GLY A 148 -1.13 12.88 1.93
C GLY A 148 -0.25 12.12 0.93
N ASN A 149 0.90 11.57 1.36
CA ASN A 149 1.78 10.84 0.47
C ASN A 149 1.16 9.50 0.07
N ARG A 150 1.20 9.18 -1.21
CA ARG A 150 0.72 7.90 -1.76
C ARG A 150 1.87 6.91 -1.87
N LEU A 151 1.70 5.72 -1.32
CA LEU A 151 2.70 4.63 -1.37
C LEU A 151 2.05 3.32 -1.81
N VAL A 152 2.88 2.32 -2.13
CA VAL A 152 2.44 0.93 -2.35
C VAL A 152 3.09 0.02 -1.30
N ALA A 153 2.27 -0.80 -0.64
CA ALA A 153 2.71 -1.80 0.33
C ALA A 153 2.21 -3.19 -0.05
N SER A 154 2.94 -4.23 0.34
CA SER A 154 2.38 -5.59 0.45
C SER A 154 1.37 -5.65 1.59
N THR A 155 0.36 -6.48 1.48
CA THR A 155 -0.48 -6.93 2.61
C THR A 155 -0.94 -8.38 2.36
N TYR A 156 -1.64 -8.97 3.32
CA TYR A 156 -2.18 -10.32 3.20
C TYR A 156 -3.71 -10.25 3.27
N VAL A 157 -4.37 -10.92 2.31
CA VAL A 157 -5.84 -11.07 2.26
C VAL A 157 -6.20 -12.54 2.17
N LEU A 158 -7.35 -12.93 2.70
CA LEU A 158 -7.83 -14.31 2.69
C LEU A 158 -8.16 -14.74 1.26
N THR A 159 -7.98 -16.03 1.01
CA THR A 159 -8.31 -16.71 -0.26
C THR A 159 -9.53 -17.62 -0.12
N ILE A 160 -10.04 -17.73 1.09
CA ILE A 160 -11.12 -18.61 1.50
C ILE A 160 -12.19 -17.79 2.22
N THR A 161 -13.44 -18.22 2.08
CA THR A 161 -14.62 -17.58 2.65
C THR A 161 -15.60 -18.69 3.06
N ASP A 162 -16.25 -18.56 4.20
CA ASP A 162 -17.31 -19.47 4.64
C ASP A 162 -18.69 -18.91 4.31
N GLU A 163 -19.63 -19.77 3.93
CA GLU A 163 -21.00 -19.39 3.58
C GLU A 163 -21.80 -18.87 4.79
N GLU A 164 -21.47 -19.35 6.00
CA GLU A 164 -22.18 -18.98 7.24
C GLU A 164 -21.83 -17.59 7.78
N HIS A 165 -20.77 -16.93 7.26
CA HIS A 165 -20.36 -15.56 7.60
C HIS A 165 -20.43 -15.21 9.10
N ARG A 166 -19.87 -16.06 9.96
CA ARG A 166 -19.83 -15.84 11.42
C ARG A 166 -19.00 -14.59 11.78
N PRO A 167 -19.41 -13.79 12.78
CA PRO A 167 -18.62 -12.65 13.24
C PRO A 167 -17.31 -13.09 13.95
N PRO A 168 -16.36 -12.18 14.18
CA PRO A 168 -15.24 -12.41 15.11
C PRO A 168 -15.71 -12.51 16.57
N SER A 169 -14.87 -13.05 17.46
CA SER A 169 -15.17 -13.06 18.90
C SER A 169 -14.91 -11.73 19.57
N ASN A 170 -15.58 -11.47 20.71
CA ASN A 170 -15.39 -10.21 21.45
C ASN A 170 -13.93 -10.03 21.88
N ALA A 171 -13.30 -11.12 22.36
CA ALA A 171 -11.88 -11.14 22.71
C ALA A 171 -10.97 -10.76 21.52
N TYR A 172 -11.36 -11.11 20.29
CA TYR A 172 -10.62 -10.75 19.08
C TYR A 172 -10.77 -9.28 18.71
N ARG A 173 -12.00 -8.75 18.73
CA ARG A 173 -12.26 -7.31 18.53
C ARG A 173 -11.53 -6.46 19.56
N ASP A 174 -11.63 -6.82 20.84
CA ASP A 174 -11.04 -6.03 21.93
C ASP A 174 -9.51 -6.02 21.84
N PHE A 175 -8.90 -7.13 21.43
CA PHE A 175 -7.47 -7.20 21.08
C PHE A 175 -7.11 -6.26 19.91
N LEU A 176 -7.90 -6.21 18.83
CA LEU A 176 -7.68 -5.27 17.72
C LEU A 176 -7.81 -3.82 18.16
N VAL A 177 -8.83 -3.49 18.97
CA VAL A 177 -9.07 -2.13 19.50
C VAL A 177 -7.89 -1.67 20.36
N GLU A 178 -7.44 -2.51 21.29
CA GLU A 178 -6.30 -2.15 22.16
C GLU A 178 -5.00 -2.03 21.36
N THR A 179 -4.72 -2.98 20.46
CA THR A 179 -3.51 -2.92 19.62
C THR A 179 -3.52 -1.68 18.71
N ALA A 180 -4.68 -1.30 18.16
CA ALA A 180 -4.83 -0.09 17.36
C ALA A 180 -4.62 1.18 18.20
N ARG A 181 -5.13 1.20 19.45
CA ARG A 181 -4.93 2.27 20.43
C ARG A 181 -3.46 2.43 20.82
N GLU A 182 -2.77 1.34 21.19
CA GLU A 182 -1.34 1.32 21.49
C GLU A 182 -0.48 1.85 20.31
N ARG A 183 -0.91 1.57 19.07
CA ARG A 183 -0.26 2.04 17.84
C ARG A 183 -0.62 3.47 17.46
N GLY A 184 -1.50 4.15 18.19
CA GLY A 184 -1.90 5.54 17.96
C GLY A 184 -2.75 5.74 16.70
N LEU A 185 -3.48 4.71 16.25
CA LEU A 185 -4.41 4.84 15.13
C LEU A 185 -5.52 5.86 15.48
N PRO A 186 -6.14 6.52 14.47
CA PRO A 186 -7.10 7.58 14.73
C PRO A 186 -8.34 7.13 15.51
N GLU A 187 -8.89 8.03 16.33
CA GLU A 187 -10.05 7.72 17.19
C GLU A 187 -11.28 7.25 16.40
N HIS A 188 -11.53 7.81 15.21
CA HIS A 188 -12.64 7.40 14.34
C HIS A 188 -12.44 5.99 13.74
N TRP A 189 -11.20 5.48 13.71
CA TRP A 189 -10.94 4.08 13.40
C TRP A 189 -11.15 3.18 14.61
N LEU A 190 -10.77 3.61 15.81
CA LEU A 190 -11.06 2.87 17.04
C LEU A 190 -12.58 2.72 17.25
N ALA A 191 -13.35 3.78 16.99
CA ALA A 191 -14.81 3.73 16.96
C ALA A 191 -15.34 2.68 15.97
N ARG A 192 -14.87 2.70 14.71
CA ARG A 192 -15.26 1.68 13.70
C ARG A 192 -14.84 0.26 14.06
N LEU A 193 -13.77 0.05 14.82
CA LEU A 193 -13.41 -1.27 15.34
C LEU A 193 -14.36 -1.72 16.47
N MET A 194 -14.85 -0.81 17.31
CA MET A 194 -15.82 -1.11 18.37
C MET A 194 -17.24 -1.38 17.82
N GLU A 195 -17.57 -0.86 16.63
CA GLU A 195 -18.83 -1.12 15.91
C GLU A 195 -18.89 -2.48 15.19
N ILE A 196 -17.83 -3.30 15.28
CA ILE A 196 -17.81 -4.64 14.68
C ILE A 196 -18.70 -5.60 15.51
N ASP A 197 -19.74 -6.14 14.87
CA ASP A 197 -20.56 -7.23 15.41
C ASP A 197 -19.68 -8.42 15.85
N CYS A 198 -19.95 -8.97 17.04
CA CYS A 198 -19.16 -10.05 17.65
C CYS A 198 -20.04 -11.11 18.31
N GLU A 199 -19.54 -12.35 18.39
CA GLU A 199 -20.20 -13.51 19.04
C GLU A 199 -19.15 -14.36 19.76
N ASP A 200 -19.49 -14.91 20.93
CA ASP A 200 -18.60 -15.77 21.75
C ASP A 200 -19.04 -17.25 21.71
#